data_AF-A0A4Y2E4Y2-F1
#
_entry.id   AF-A0A4Y2E4Y2-F1
#
_cell.length_a   1.000
_cell.length_b   1.000
_cell.length_c   1.000
_cell.angle_alpha   90.00
_cell.angle_beta   90.00
_cell.angle_gamma   90.00
#
_symmetry.space_group_name_H-M   'P 1'
#
loop_
_entity.id
_entity.type
_entity.pdbx_description
1 polymer ?
#
loop_
_entity_poly.entity_id
_entity_poly.type
_entity_poly.pdbx_seq_one_letter_code
_entity_poly.pdbx_strand_id
1 'polypeptide(L)'
;MKLAYLADIFKKNNDLRFSLQGKEVTVFDATDKVEGFKKKLKYWVESIKTGTLDCFPITKGFGEELESDIPADILNEFEVNLLRLIDAFNSYFPKGLMETYKKTFGF
;
A
#
# COMPACT_ATOMS: atom_id res chain seq x y z
N MET A 1 -4.22 -4.89 18.10
CA MET A 1 -4.30 -5.40 16.71
C MET A 1 -4.63 -4.33 15.68
N LYS A 2 -5.85 -3.75 15.65
CA LYS A 2 -6.21 -2.73 14.64
C LYS A 2 -5.27 -1.51 14.64
N LEU A 3 -4.85 -1.04 15.81
CA LEU A 3 -3.89 0.06 15.92
C LEU A 3 -2.50 -0.30 15.37
N ALA A 4 -2.02 -1.52 15.62
CA ALA A 4 -0.76 -2.03 15.10
C ALA A 4 -0.79 -2.09 13.55
N TYR A 5 -1.90 -2.56 13.00
CA TYR A 5 -2.16 -2.53 11.55
C TYR A 5 -2.15 -1.12 10.97
N LEU A 6 -2.84 -0.18 11.62
CA LEU A 6 -2.83 1.21 11.18
C LEU A 6 -1.42 1.81 11.24
N ALA A 7 -0.63 1.51 12.28
CA ALA A 7 0.76 1.95 12.37
C ALA A 7 1.60 1.42 11.19
N ASP A 8 1.44 0.14 10.84
CA ASP A 8 2.08 -0.46 9.67
C ASP A 8 1.68 0.22 8.35
N ILE A 9 0.39 0.54 8.17
CA ILE A 9 -0.13 1.23 6.98
C ILE A 9 0.37 2.67 6.90
N PHE A 10 0.33 3.41 8.01
CA PHE A 10 0.82 4.78 8.07
C PHE A 10 2.31 4.85 7.76
N LYS A 11 3.11 3.92 8.29
CA LYS A 11 4.52 3.82 7.96
C LYS A 11 4.74 3.62 6.46
N LYS A 12 4.06 2.65 5.85
CA LYS A 12 4.15 2.38 4.40
C LYS A 12 3.75 3.58 3.54
N ASN A 13 2.68 4.28 3.91
CA ASN A 13 2.24 5.51 3.23
C ASN A 13 3.25 6.65 3.39
N ASN A 14 3.84 6.80 4.58
CA ASN A 14 4.89 7.78 4.81
C ASN A 14 6.15 7.45 4.02
N ASP A 15 6.57 6.18 3.96
CA ASP A 15 7.72 5.74 3.17
C ASP A 15 7.51 6.06 1.68
N LEU A 16 6.31 5.82 1.14
CA LEU A 16 5.96 6.27 -0.20
C LEU A 16 6.08 7.79 -0.31
N ARG A 17 5.43 8.54 0.59
CA ARG A 17 5.45 10.01 0.59
C ARG A 17 6.87 10.56 0.62
N PHE A 18 7.76 9.98 1.43
CA PHE A 18 9.17 10.36 1.47
C PHE A 18 9.89 10.02 0.17
N SER A 19 9.62 8.85 -0.41
CA SER A 19 10.22 8.48 -1.70
C SER A 19 9.80 9.39 -2.85
N LEU A 20 8.65 10.07 -2.73
CA LEU A 20 8.14 11.05 -3.69
C LEU A 20 8.70 12.47 -3.45
N GLN A 21 9.31 12.73 -2.28
CA GLN A 21 9.90 14.01 -1.95
C GLN A 21 11.41 13.98 -2.24
N GLY A 22 11.88 14.92 -3.07
CA GLY A 22 13.30 15.08 -3.35
C GLY A 22 13.50 15.96 -4.58
N LYS A 23 14.62 16.70 -4.62
CA LYS A 23 14.94 17.60 -5.73
C LYS A 23 15.22 16.88 -7.05
N GLU A 24 15.46 15.57 -6.99
CA GLU A 24 15.79 14.73 -8.15
C GLU A 24 14.68 13.76 -8.55
N VAL A 25 13.51 13.79 -7.89
CA VAL A 25 12.39 12.91 -8.27
C VAL A 25 11.67 13.50 -9.47
N THR A 26 11.83 12.86 -10.63
CA THR A 26 11.08 13.26 -11.81
C THR A 26 9.63 12.80 -11.72
N VAL A 27 8.79 13.39 -12.55
CA VAL A 27 7.38 13.00 -12.70
C VAL A 27 7.25 11.53 -13.18
N PHE A 28 8.23 11.02 -13.95
CA PHE A 28 8.32 9.60 -14.30
C PHE A 28 8.65 8.73 -13.08
N ASP A 29 9.65 9.10 -12.29
CA ASP A 29 10.02 8.37 -11.07
C ASP A 29 8.86 8.31 -10.07
N ALA A 30 8.16 9.43 -9.89
CA ALA A 30 7.00 9.51 -9.02
C ALA A 30 5.88 8.57 -9.48
N THR A 31 5.63 8.51 -10.78
CA THR A 31 4.64 7.60 -11.38
C THR A 31 5.00 6.15 -11.14
N ASP A 32 6.24 5.78 -11.44
CA ASP A 32 6.70 4.39 -11.27
C ASP A 32 6.67 3.97 -9.80
N LYS A 33 7.01 4.86 -8.87
CA LYS A 33 6.89 4.62 -7.42
C LYS A 33 5.44 4.41 -6.99
N VAL A 34 4.51 5.22 -7.47
CA VAL A 34 3.08 5.07 -7.17
C VAL A 34 2.52 3.78 -7.76
N GLU A 35 2.83 3.45 -9.01
CA GLU A 35 2.40 2.19 -9.63
C GLU A 35 3.01 0.97 -8.93
N GLY A 36 4.29 1.04 -8.53
CA GLY A 36 4.93 0.05 -7.68
C GLY A 36 4.22 -0.12 -6.34
N PHE A 37 3.80 0.98 -5.70
CA PHE A 37 3.05 0.93 -4.45
C PHE A 37 1.66 0.29 -4.63
N LYS A 38 0.94 0.59 -5.70
CA LYS A 38 -0.32 -0.09 -6.03
C LYS A 38 -0.16 -1.60 -6.19
N LYS A 39 0.95 -2.04 -6.82
CA LYS A 39 1.28 -3.48 -6.91
C LYS A 39 1.53 -4.08 -5.53
N LYS A 40 2.25 -3.38 -4.65
CA LYS A 40 2.46 -3.81 -3.25
C LYS A 40 1.15 -3.92 -2.47
N LEU A 41 0.23 -2.96 -2.60
CA LEU A 41 -1.09 -3.01 -1.97
C LEU A 41 -1.86 -4.29 -2.36
N LYS A 42 -1.87 -4.63 -3.65
CA LYS A 42 -2.50 -5.87 -4.14
C LYS A 42 -1.83 -7.11 -3.55
N TYR A 43 -0.50 -7.14 -3.51
CA TYR A 43 0.23 -8.23 -2.88
C TYR A 43 -0.11 -8.37 -1.39
N TRP A 44 -0.24 -7.26 -0.66
CA TRP A 44 -0.60 -7.29 0.76
C TRP A 44 -2.02 -7.83 1.02
N VAL A 45 -2.96 -7.56 0.11
CA VAL A 45 -4.31 -8.19 0.15
C VAL A 45 -4.18 -9.70 0.08
N GLU A 46 -3.41 -10.22 -0.89
CA GLU A 46 -3.20 -11.66 -1.05
C GLU A 46 -2.41 -12.29 0.12
N SER A 47 -1.47 -11.53 0.72
CA SER A 47 -0.77 -11.93 1.94
C SER A 47 -1.75 -12.16 3.10
N ILE A 48 -2.69 -11.24 3.32
CA ILE A 48 -3.71 -11.37 4.38
C ILE A 48 -4.63 -12.56 4.12
N LYS A 49 -5.07 -12.76 2.87
CA LYS A 49 -5.93 -13.90 2.48
C LYS A 49 -5.27 -15.26 2.71
N THR A 50 -3.96 -15.34 2.51
CA THR A 50 -3.17 -16.55 2.78
C THR A 50 -2.79 -16.69 4.27
N GLY A 51 -3.27 -15.80 5.14
CA GLY A 51 -3.04 -15.83 6.59
C GLY A 51 -1.64 -15.34 7.00
N THR A 52 -0.89 -14.73 6.08
CA THR A 52 0.48 -14.27 6.33
C THR A 52 0.52 -12.76 6.57
N LEU A 53 1.12 -12.35 7.69
CA LEU A 53 1.29 -10.94 8.07
C LEU A 53 2.75 -10.48 8.03
N ASP A 54 3.62 -11.15 7.27
CA ASP A 54 5.04 -10.78 7.14
C ASP A 54 5.23 -9.36 6.61
N CYS A 55 4.26 -8.88 5.83
CA CYS A 55 4.25 -7.50 5.34
C CYS A 55 3.90 -6.47 6.42
N PHE A 56 3.40 -6.88 7.58
CA PHE A 56 2.87 -6.06 8.67
C PHE A 56 3.61 -6.38 9.98
N PRO A 57 4.90 -6.03 10.10
CA PRO A 57 5.74 -6.48 11.21
C PRO A 57 5.23 -6.02 12.58
N ILE A 58 4.64 -4.83 12.70
CA ILE A 58 4.09 -4.35 13.99
C ILE A 58 2.84 -5.17 14.34
N THR A 59 2.01 -5.46 13.35
CA THR A 59 0.78 -6.26 13.53
C THR A 59 1.10 -7.71 13.86
N LYS A 60 2.07 -8.30 13.14
CA LYS A 60 2.54 -9.68 13.36
C LYS A 60 3.14 -9.82 14.75
N GLY A 61 4.09 -8.96 15.12
CA GLY A 61 4.70 -9.00 16.45
C GLY A 61 3.68 -8.85 17.57
N PHE A 62 2.70 -7.95 17.42
CA PHE A 62 1.61 -7.81 18.40
C PHE A 62 0.70 -9.05 18.49
N GLY A 63 0.47 -9.77 17.38
CA GLY A 63 -0.29 -11.02 17.39
C GLY A 63 0.47 -12.16 18.08
N GLU A 64 1.77 -12.26 17.79
CA GLU A 64 2.68 -13.24 18.42
C GLU A 64 2.80 -13.02 19.93
N GLU A 65 2.90 -11.76 20.40
CA GLU A 65 2.94 -11.41 21.82
C GLU A 65 1.67 -11.82 22.59
N LEU A 66 0.52 -11.88 21.91
CA LEU A 66 -0.74 -12.27 22.52
C LEU A 66 -0.98 -13.80 22.50
N GLU A 67 -0.08 -14.57 21.88
CA GLU A 67 -0.21 -16.03 21.67
C GLU A 67 -1.59 -16.45 21.12
N SER A 68 -2.22 -15.58 20.35
CA SER A 68 -3.59 -15.75 19.88
C SER A 68 -3.65 -15.70 18.36
N ASP A 69 -4.39 -16.64 17.77
CA ASP A 69 -4.77 -16.53 16.37
C ASP A 69 -5.55 -15.25 16.13
N ILE A 70 -5.29 -14.65 14.98
CA ILE A 70 -5.97 -13.41 14.60
C ILE A 70 -7.39 -13.77 14.13
N PRO A 71 -8.42 -13.19 14.76
CA PRO A 71 -9.80 -13.42 14.34
C PRO A 71 -10.03 -13.10 12.85
N ALA A 72 -10.75 -13.98 12.15
CA ALA A 72 -10.97 -13.86 10.71
C ALA A 72 -11.74 -12.59 10.31
N ASP A 73 -12.62 -12.10 11.19
CA ASP A 73 -13.31 -10.81 11.04
C ASP A 73 -12.34 -9.63 11.03
N ILE A 74 -11.29 -9.66 11.86
CA ILE A 74 -10.24 -8.64 11.88
C ILE A 74 -9.40 -8.70 10.60
N LEU A 75 -9.05 -9.89 10.12
CA LEU A 75 -8.33 -10.04 8.84
C LEU A 75 -9.17 -9.51 7.67
N ASN A 76 -10.47 -9.79 7.66
CA ASN A 76 -11.39 -9.25 6.66
C ASN A 76 -11.49 -7.72 6.71
N GLU A 77 -11.47 -7.11 7.91
CA GLU A 77 -11.39 -5.65 8.04
C GLU A 77 -10.10 -5.08 7.42
N PHE A 78 -8.96 -5.76 7.60
CA PHE A 78 -7.69 -5.33 7.00
C PHE A 78 -7.70 -5.45 5.48
N GLU A 79 -8.25 -6.53 4.95
CA GLU A 79 -8.47 -6.72 3.51
C GLU A 79 -9.34 -5.60 2.94
N VAL A 80 -10.52 -5.36 3.52
CA VAL A 80 -11.45 -4.31 3.06
C VAL A 80 -10.77 -2.94 3.09
N ASN A 81 -9.99 -2.64 4.13
CA ASN A 81 -9.26 -1.38 4.20
C ASN A 81 -8.20 -1.24 3.09
N LEU A 82 -7.44 -2.31 2.79
CA LEU A 82 -6.48 -2.28 1.68
C LEU A 82 -7.16 -2.13 0.33
N LEU A 83 -8.30 -2.77 0.09
CA LEU A 83 -9.09 -2.63 -1.14
C LEU A 83 -9.55 -1.18 -1.32
N ARG A 84 -10.08 -0.55 -0.27
CA ARG A 84 -10.44 0.88 -0.28
C ARG A 84 -9.24 1.78 -0.54
N LEU A 85 -8.07 1.43 0.00
CA LEU A 85 -6.85 2.17 -0.25
C LEU A 85 -6.41 2.04 -1.73
N ILE A 86 -6.51 0.85 -2.32
CA ILE A 86 -6.25 0.64 -3.76
C ILE A 86 -7.18 1.53 -4.60
N ASP A 87 -8.48 1.55 -4.28
CA ASP A 87 -9.46 2.38 -5.00
C ASP A 87 -9.13 3.86 -4.89
N ALA A 88 -8.77 4.33 -3.69
CA ALA A 88 -8.30 5.70 -3.49
C ALA A 88 -7.07 6.01 -4.35
N PHE A 89 -6.05 5.16 -4.34
CA PHE A 89 -4.85 5.35 -5.17
C PHE A 89 -5.17 5.35 -6.67
N ASN A 90 -6.11 4.53 -7.13
CA ASN A 90 -6.53 4.51 -8.53
C ASN A 90 -7.30 5.77 -8.93
N SER A 91 -8.09 6.33 -8.01
CA SER A 91 -8.82 7.58 -8.20
C SER A 91 -7.89 8.81 -8.21
N TYR A 92 -6.95 8.89 -7.27
CA TYR A 92 -6.01 10.01 -7.18
C TYR A 92 -4.89 9.98 -8.22
N PHE A 93 -4.48 8.79 -8.67
CA PHE A 93 -3.40 8.61 -9.64
C PHE A 93 -3.87 7.75 -10.83
N PRO A 94 -4.71 8.28 -11.74
CA PRO A 94 -5.21 7.51 -12.88
C PRO A 94 -4.09 7.20 -13.88
N LYS A 95 -4.07 5.97 -14.41
CA LYS A 95 -3.05 5.50 -15.38
C LYS A 95 -2.94 6.38 -16.63
N GLY A 96 -4.05 6.99 -17.05
CA GLY A 96 -4.15 7.76 -18.29
C GLY A 96 -3.46 9.12 -18.26
N LEU A 97 -3.09 9.66 -17.09
CA LEU A 97 -2.45 10.98 -17.04
C LEU A 97 -1.13 10.95 -17.81
N MET A 98 -0.34 9.89 -17.65
CA MET A 98 0.97 9.74 -18.28
C MET A 98 0.92 9.29 -19.74
N GLU A 99 -0.02 8.42 -20.10
CA GLU A 99 -0.23 8.04 -21.52
C GLU A 99 -0.62 9.27 -22.36
N THR A 100 -1.38 10.19 -21.77
CA THR A 100 -1.72 11.47 -22.40
C THR A 100 -0.49 12.37 -22.51
N TYR A 101 0.32 12.52 -21.46
CA TYR A 101 1.56 13.30 -21.52
C TYR A 101 2.60 12.74 -22.51
N LYS A 102 2.82 11.42 -22.55
CA LYS A 102 3.72 10.78 -23.52
C LYS A 102 3.23 10.99 -24.96
N LYS A 103 1.92 10.83 -25.22
CA LYS A 103 1.32 11.14 -26.53
C LYS A 103 1.43 12.62 -26.91
N THR A 104 1.25 13.53 -25.97
CA THR A 104 1.26 14.97 -26.23
C THR A 104 2.68 15.52 -26.44
N PHE A 105 3.68 14.98 -25.76
CA PHE A 105 5.05 15.51 -25.77
C PHE A 105 6.08 14.63 -26.49
N GLY A 106 5.68 13.48 -27.04
CA GLY A 106 6.48 12.75 -28.05
C GLY A 106 7.76 12.09 -27.53
N PHE A 107 7.73 11.55 -26.30
CA PHE A 107 8.76 10.64 -25.80
C PHE A 107 8.41 9.17 -26.09
#